data_AF-A0A2M7F5G8-F1
#
_entry.id   AF-A0A2M7F5G8-F1
#
_cell.length_a   1.000
_cell.length_b   1.000
_cell.length_c   1.000
_cell.angle_alpha   90.00
_cell.angle_beta   90.00
_cell.angle_gamma   90.00
#
_symmetry.space_group_name_H-M   'P 1'
#
loop_
_entity.id
_entity.type
_entity.pdbx_description
1 polymer ?
#
loop_
_entity_poly.entity_id
_entity_poly.type
_entity_poly.pdbx_seq_one_letter_code
_entity_poly.pdbx_strand_id
1 'polypeptide(L)'
;KVENILQKGDERTRQGDDYAARVYVVFPHFIPALTKSINYIWANKLPRGERCPNPYYSRTMMIAVESGEEKVGTWVTEKRNVFEDYRTCFGEDPSSAGAIAIMTDTDNTGESAVAYYDDIKLETLSPAAQP
;
A
#
# COMPACT_ATOMS: atom_id res chain seq x y z
N LYS A 1 7.59 -9.52 -5.74
CA LYS A 1 7.79 -9.57 -7.21
C LYS A 1 6.42 -9.55 -7.89
N VAL A 2 6.24 -8.85 -8.99
CA VAL A 2 5.03 -8.95 -9.84
C VAL A 2 5.42 -9.46 -11.23
N GLU A 3 4.51 -10.14 -11.93
CA GLU A 3 4.75 -10.59 -13.32
C GLU A 3 4.36 -9.55 -14.37
N ASN A 4 3.52 -8.59 -13.99
CA ASN A 4 3.05 -7.51 -14.85
C ASN A 4 2.49 -6.35 -14.02
N ILE A 5 2.24 -5.22 -14.67
CA ILE A 5 1.33 -4.16 -14.18
C ILE A 5 -0.03 -4.27 -14.87
N LEU A 6 -0.99 -3.46 -14.44
CA LEU A 6 -2.32 -3.35 -15.04
C LEU A 6 -2.36 -2.08 -15.89
N GLN A 7 -2.38 -2.24 -17.21
CA GLN A 7 -2.21 -1.13 -18.15
C GLN A 7 -3.35 -0.12 -18.08
N LYS A 8 -4.56 -0.60 -17.78
CA LYS A 8 -5.75 0.23 -17.60
C LYS A 8 -5.83 0.81 -16.19
N GLY A 9 -5.02 0.34 -15.26
CA GLY A 9 -4.95 0.81 -13.89
C GLY A 9 -4.61 2.30 -13.79
N ASP A 10 -5.22 2.97 -12.81
CA ASP A 10 -4.91 4.32 -12.38
C ASP A 10 -5.47 4.51 -10.97
N GLU A 11 -4.55 4.59 -10.01
CA GLU A 11 -4.82 4.65 -8.57
C GLU A 11 -5.67 5.84 -8.16
N ARG A 12 -5.72 6.87 -9.01
CA ARG A 12 -6.46 8.10 -8.73
C ARG A 12 -7.92 8.01 -9.17
N THR A 13 -8.33 6.90 -9.79
CA THR A 13 -9.67 6.72 -10.37
C THR A 13 -10.34 5.44 -9.86
N ARG A 14 -11.66 5.48 -9.68
CA ARG A 14 -12.42 4.29 -9.26
C ARG A 14 -12.34 3.12 -10.24
N GLN A 15 -12.33 3.40 -11.54
CA GLN A 15 -12.28 2.35 -12.57
C GLN A 15 -10.88 1.73 -12.72
N GLY A 16 -9.85 2.37 -12.17
CA GLY A 16 -8.46 1.92 -12.25
C GLY A 16 -7.87 1.54 -10.90
N ASP A 17 -8.67 1.39 -9.84
CA ASP A 17 -8.22 1.09 -8.47
C ASP A 17 -7.80 -0.38 -8.28
N ASP A 18 -7.06 -0.93 -9.24
CA ASP A 18 -6.51 -2.28 -9.21
C ASP A 18 -4.99 -2.26 -9.07
N TYR A 19 -4.44 -3.34 -8.49
CA TYR A 19 -3.05 -3.40 -8.09
C TYR A 19 -2.48 -4.78 -8.33
N ALA A 20 -1.37 -4.84 -9.08
CA ALA A 20 -0.61 -6.08 -9.21
C ALA A 20 -0.17 -6.60 -7.82
N ALA A 21 0.27 -5.69 -6.94
CA ALA A 21 0.53 -6.01 -5.55
C ALA A 21 0.15 -4.89 -4.58
N ARG A 22 -0.44 -5.26 -3.45
CA ARG A 22 -0.86 -4.34 -2.38
C ARG A 22 -0.69 -4.98 -1.00
N VAL A 23 -0.12 -4.22 -0.06
CA VAL A 23 0.00 -4.57 1.36
C VAL A 23 -0.66 -3.48 2.21
N TYR A 24 -1.48 -3.88 3.16
CA TYR A 24 -2.24 -2.98 4.02
C TYR A 24 -1.67 -2.98 5.43
N VAL A 25 -1.69 -1.82 6.06
CA VAL A 25 -1.65 -1.71 7.52
C VAL A 25 -2.93 -1.06 7.98
N VAL A 26 -3.69 -1.77 8.83
CA VAL A 26 -5.00 -1.33 9.31
C VAL A 26 -4.89 -0.81 10.73
N PHE A 27 -5.46 0.38 10.96
CA PHE A 27 -5.50 1.08 12.24
C PHE A 27 -6.94 1.13 12.73
N PRO A 28 -7.37 0.16 13.56
CA PRO A 28 -8.74 0.05 13.99
C PRO A 28 -9.15 1.24 14.86
N HIS A 29 -10.42 1.58 14.78
CA HIS A 29 -11.06 2.58 15.62
C HIS A 29 -12.33 1.99 16.26
N PHE A 30 -12.67 2.42 17.48
CA PHE A 30 -13.84 1.89 18.20
C PHE A 30 -15.16 2.11 17.44
N ILE A 31 -15.22 3.17 16.63
CA ILE A 31 -16.23 3.38 15.59
C ILE A 31 -15.67 2.78 14.29
N PRO A 32 -16.21 1.66 13.75
CA PRO A 32 -15.64 0.98 12.59
C PRO A 32 -15.51 1.86 11.35
N ALA A 33 -16.47 2.75 11.11
CA ALA A 33 -16.46 3.70 9.99
C ALA A 33 -15.32 4.74 10.03
N LEU A 34 -14.62 4.86 11.16
CA LEU A 34 -13.47 5.75 11.34
C LEU A 34 -12.12 5.03 11.22
N THR A 35 -12.12 3.71 11.01
CA THR A 35 -10.91 2.92 10.73
C THR A 35 -10.13 3.55 9.58
N LYS A 36 -8.81 3.59 9.73
CA LYS A 36 -7.89 4.10 8.72
C LYS A 36 -6.96 2.99 8.26
N SER A 37 -6.45 3.08 7.05
CA SER A 37 -5.40 2.19 6.58
C SER A 37 -4.41 2.89 5.67
N ILE A 38 -3.20 2.34 5.65
CA ILE A 38 -2.18 2.67 4.66
C ILE A 38 -2.04 1.46 3.75
N ASN A 39 -2.07 1.69 2.44
CA ASN A 39 -1.87 0.67 1.42
C ASN A 39 -0.56 0.97 0.72
N TYR A 40 0.44 0.10 0.87
CA TYR A 40 1.65 0.13 0.08
C TYR A 40 1.42 -0.65 -1.21
N ILE A 41 1.61 0.01 -2.34
CA ILE A 41 1.21 -0.51 -3.64
C ILE A 41 2.39 -0.57 -4.60
N TRP A 42 2.36 -1.56 -5.48
CA TRP A 42 3.02 -1.47 -6.78
C TRP A 42 2.07 -0.73 -7.70
N ALA A 43 2.32 0.56 -7.92
CA ALA A 43 1.48 1.42 -8.71
C ALA A 43 1.62 1.14 -10.21
N ASN A 44 0.55 1.35 -10.96
CA ASN A 44 0.50 1.37 -12.41
C ASN A 44 0.96 2.72 -12.95
N LYS A 45 0.46 3.85 -12.39
CA LYS A 45 0.72 5.21 -12.91
C LYS A 45 1.16 6.24 -11.86
N LEU A 46 0.82 6.05 -10.58
CA LEU A 46 1.30 6.91 -9.50
C LEU A 46 2.83 6.78 -9.37
N PRO A 47 3.62 7.86 -9.50
CA PRO A 47 5.07 7.80 -9.37
C PRO A 47 5.51 7.25 -8.02
N ARG A 48 6.62 6.49 -8.02
CA ARG A 48 7.21 5.94 -6.79
C ARG A 48 7.50 7.05 -5.78
N GLY A 49 7.07 6.85 -4.54
CA GLY A 49 7.20 7.81 -3.44
C GLY A 49 6.02 8.77 -3.29
N GLU A 50 5.15 8.89 -4.30
CA GLU A 50 3.91 9.66 -4.17
C GLU A 50 2.82 8.90 -3.41
N ARG A 51 1.81 9.65 -2.99
CA ARG A 51 0.62 9.13 -2.30
C ARG A 51 -0.66 9.77 -2.81
N CYS A 52 -1.76 9.03 -2.75
CA CYS A 52 -3.10 9.54 -3.01
C CYS A 52 -4.13 8.89 -2.07
N PRO A 53 -5.27 9.54 -1.79
CA PRO A 53 -6.39 8.89 -1.13
C PRO A 53 -7.00 7.83 -2.04
N ASN A 54 -7.49 6.73 -1.46
CA ASN A 54 -8.26 5.74 -2.22
C ASN A 54 -9.56 6.36 -2.76
N PRO A 55 -9.91 6.10 -4.04
CA PRO A 55 -11.05 6.73 -4.70
C PRO A 55 -12.43 6.26 -4.20
N TYR A 56 -12.50 5.16 -3.45
CA TYR A 56 -13.70 4.67 -2.78
C TYR A 56 -13.75 5.06 -1.30
N TYR A 57 -12.62 5.01 -0.60
CA TYR A 57 -12.52 5.23 0.84
C TYR A 57 -11.44 6.26 1.18
N SER A 58 -11.85 7.51 1.43
CA SER A 58 -10.93 8.62 1.73
C SER A 58 -10.10 8.45 3.02
N ARG A 59 -10.45 7.48 3.88
CA ARG A 59 -9.68 7.11 5.10
C ARG A 59 -8.57 6.09 4.84
N THR A 60 -8.41 5.70 3.59
CA THR A 60 -7.34 4.83 3.12
C THR A 60 -6.38 5.65 2.28
N MET A 61 -5.11 5.65 2.65
CA MET A 61 -4.06 6.32 1.90
C MET A 61 -3.20 5.30 1.18
N MET A 62 -2.95 5.55 -0.10
CA MET A 62 -2.18 4.67 -0.96
C MET A 62 -0.82 5.30 -1.21
N ILE A 63 0.25 4.54 -1.01
CA ILE A 63 1.64 4.99 -1.14
C ILE A 63 2.32 4.09 -2.17
N ALA A 64 2.79 4.68 -3.26
CA ALA A 64 3.57 3.97 -4.27
C ALA A 64 4.96 3.64 -3.73
N VAL A 65 5.16 2.39 -3.32
CA VAL A 65 6.49 1.90 -2.91
C VAL A 65 7.28 1.38 -4.10
N GLU A 66 6.59 0.93 -5.14
CA GLU A 66 7.11 0.69 -6.48
C GLU A 66 6.10 1.19 -7.52
N SER A 67 6.54 1.39 -8.75
CA SER A 67 5.67 1.92 -9.82
C SER A 67 6.13 1.51 -11.21
N GLY A 68 5.16 1.23 -12.08
CA GLY A 68 5.39 0.93 -13.48
C GLY A 68 6.13 -0.38 -13.74
N GLU A 69 6.66 -0.51 -14.95
CA GLU A 69 7.18 -1.78 -15.47
C GLU A 69 8.65 -2.04 -15.16
N GLU A 70 9.38 -1.02 -14.70
CA GLU A 70 10.85 -1.04 -14.64
C GLU A 70 11.42 -2.24 -13.87
N LYS A 71 10.75 -2.65 -12.78
CA LYS A 71 11.18 -3.77 -11.93
C LYS A 71 10.31 -5.02 -12.04
N VAL A 72 9.40 -5.08 -13.02
CA VAL A 72 8.57 -6.28 -13.26
C VAL A 72 9.47 -7.52 -13.44
N GLY A 73 9.04 -8.65 -12.89
CA GLY A 73 9.82 -9.90 -12.91
C GLY A 73 10.96 -9.96 -11.87
N THR A 74 11.22 -8.87 -11.13
CA THR A 74 12.30 -8.81 -10.13
C THR A 74 11.76 -8.84 -8.70
N TRP A 75 12.47 -9.52 -7.80
CA TRP A 75 12.22 -9.42 -6.36
C TRP A 75 12.74 -8.09 -5.84
N VAL A 76 11.86 -7.32 -5.20
CA VAL A 76 12.18 -6.03 -4.59
C VAL A 76 11.86 -6.13 -3.11
N THR A 77 12.82 -5.73 -2.28
CA THR A 77 12.63 -5.60 -0.83
C THR A 77 12.23 -4.17 -0.50
N GLU A 78 11.09 -4.01 0.18
CA GLU A 78 10.60 -2.71 0.63
C GLU A 78 10.64 -2.61 2.15
N LYS A 79 11.12 -1.47 2.66
CA LYS A 79 11.13 -1.15 4.10
C LYS A 79 10.54 0.24 4.31
N ARG A 80 9.52 0.33 5.16
CA ARG A 80 8.78 1.56 5.43
C ARG A 80 8.72 1.85 6.92
N ASN A 81 8.79 3.13 7.28
CA ASN A 81 8.46 3.57 8.62
C ASN A 81 6.95 3.86 8.67
N VAL A 82 6.19 2.83 9.06
CA VAL A 82 4.73 2.89 9.07
C VAL A 82 4.19 3.99 9.98
N PHE A 83 4.87 4.27 11.09
CA PHE A 83 4.47 5.33 12.03
C PHE A 83 4.57 6.71 11.38
N GLU A 84 5.70 7.02 10.75
CA GLU A 84 5.91 8.29 10.05
C GLU A 84 5.03 8.42 8.79
N ASP A 85 4.84 7.32 8.05
CA ASP A 85 3.92 7.28 6.92
C ASP A 85 2.48 7.62 7.38
N TYR A 86 2.04 7.09 8.52
CA TYR A 86 0.73 7.42 9.09
C TYR A 86 0.61 8.90 9.43
N ARG A 87 1.59 9.46 10.15
CA ARG A 87 1.58 10.89 10.51
C ARG A 87 1.56 11.78 9.27
N THR A 88 2.34 11.40 8.26
CA THR A 88 2.42 12.11 6.97
C THR A 88 1.10 12.04 6.19
N CYS A 89 0.37 10.93 6.30
CA CYS A 89 -0.91 10.70 5.64
C CYS A 89 -2.09 11.36 6.35
N PHE A 90 -2.10 11.36 7.69
CA PHE A 90 -3.29 11.68 8.48
C PHE A 90 -3.13 12.84 9.48
N GLY A 91 -1.91 13.34 9.67
CA GLY A 91 -1.63 14.50 10.53
C GLY A 91 -1.71 14.24 12.03
N GLU A 92 -1.82 12.98 12.46
CA GLU A 92 -1.91 12.58 13.86
C GLU A 92 -1.13 11.27 14.09
N ASP A 93 -0.90 10.92 15.36
CA ASP A 93 -0.20 9.68 15.70
C ASP A 93 -1.14 8.46 15.53
N PRO A 94 -0.64 7.34 14.98
CA PRO A 94 -1.45 6.14 14.83
C PRO A 94 -1.79 5.48 16.16
N SER A 95 -2.95 4.83 16.22
CA SER A 95 -3.19 3.74 17.17
C SER A 95 -2.31 2.52 16.82
N SER A 96 -2.33 1.48 17.67
CA SER A 96 -1.67 0.22 17.32
C SER A 96 -2.21 -0.35 16.00
N ALA A 97 -1.32 -0.81 15.13
CA ALA A 97 -1.72 -1.58 13.95
C ALA A 97 -2.48 -2.83 14.39
N GLY A 98 -3.71 -2.99 13.90
CA GLY A 98 -4.60 -4.10 14.27
C GLY A 98 -4.52 -5.28 13.30
N ALA A 99 -4.15 -5.05 12.05
CA ALA A 99 -4.01 -6.10 11.04
C ALA A 99 -3.06 -5.70 9.91
N ILE A 100 -2.49 -6.72 9.28
CA ILE A 100 -1.84 -6.65 7.98
C ILE A 100 -2.67 -7.49 7.01
N ALA A 101 -2.89 -6.97 5.81
CA ALA A 101 -3.50 -7.73 4.72
C ALA A 101 -2.63 -7.63 3.47
N ILE A 102 -2.79 -8.57 2.56
CA ILE A 102 -2.19 -8.56 1.23
C ILE A 102 -3.27 -8.78 0.19
N MET A 103 -3.14 -8.16 -0.97
CA MET A 103 -4.09 -8.33 -2.06
C MET A 103 -3.42 -8.11 -3.40
N THR A 104 -3.70 -9.00 -4.34
CA THR A 104 -3.57 -8.75 -5.78
C THR A 104 -4.99 -8.55 -6.29
N ASP A 105 -5.23 -7.41 -6.92
CA ASP A 105 -6.57 -6.89 -7.20
C ASP A 105 -6.71 -6.57 -8.68
N THR A 106 -7.79 -7.02 -9.31
CA THR A 106 -8.02 -6.91 -10.75
C THR A 106 -9.51 -6.80 -11.11
N ASP A 107 -10.37 -6.42 -10.16
CA ASP A 107 -11.82 -6.45 -10.36
C ASP A 107 -12.35 -5.23 -11.14
N ASN A 108 -11.66 -4.09 -11.08
CA ASN A 108 -12.09 -2.84 -11.72
C ASN A 108 -11.67 -2.74 -13.19
N THR A 109 -10.46 -3.18 -13.51
CA THR A 109 -9.86 -3.16 -14.86
C THR A 109 -10.23 -4.40 -15.67
N GLY A 110 -10.58 -5.50 -14.99
CA GLY A 110 -10.82 -6.81 -15.59
C GLY A 110 -9.56 -7.43 -16.21
N GLU A 111 -8.38 -6.90 -15.88
CA GLU A 111 -7.09 -7.45 -16.30
C GLU A 111 -6.72 -8.66 -15.40
N SER A 112 -5.47 -9.13 -15.49
CA SER A 112 -4.97 -10.22 -14.65
C SER A 112 -3.57 -9.88 -14.17
N ALA A 113 -3.25 -10.28 -12.94
CA ALA A 113 -1.93 -10.11 -12.37
C ALA A 113 -1.54 -11.30 -11.51
N VAL A 114 -0.24 -11.55 -11.46
CA VAL A 114 0.38 -12.48 -10.53
C VAL A 114 1.40 -11.70 -9.69
N ALA A 115 1.29 -11.82 -8.37
CA ALA A 115 2.28 -11.30 -7.45
C ALA A 115 2.74 -12.36 -6.46
N TYR A 116 4.00 -12.23 -6.10
CA TYR A 116 4.68 -13.05 -5.11
C TYR A 116 5.10 -12.15 -3.95
N TYR A 117 4.74 -12.60 -2.76
CA TYR A 117 5.02 -11.95 -1.49
C TYR A 117 5.86 -12.90 -0.65
N ASP A 118 6.86 -12.36 0.02
CA ASP A 118 7.73 -13.13 0.91
C ASP A 118 8.26 -12.22 2.03
N ASP A 119 8.71 -12.81 3.13
CA ASP A 119 9.42 -12.14 4.23
C ASP A 119 8.70 -10.93 4.86
N ILE A 120 7.37 -10.93 4.90
CA ILE A 120 6.58 -9.84 5.51
C ILE A 120 6.80 -9.82 7.03
N LYS A 121 7.43 -8.75 7.52
CA LYS A 121 7.76 -8.55 8.93
C LYS A 121 7.28 -7.17 9.38
N LEU A 122 6.69 -7.12 10.58
CA LEU A 122 6.41 -5.89 11.29
C LEU A 122 7.33 -5.82 12.49
N GLU A 123 8.19 -4.81 12.52
CA GLU A 123 9.21 -4.63 13.56
C GLU A 123 8.87 -3.38 14.38
N THR A 124 9.00 -3.49 15.70
CA THR A 124 9.02 -2.32 16.57
C THR A 124 10.44 -1.81 16.64
N LEU A 125 10.64 -0.51 16.43
CA LEU A 125 11.93 0.11 16.70
C LEU A 125 12.15 0.07 18.21
N SER A 126 13.13 -0.74 18.64
CA SER A 126 13.57 -0.70 20.03
C SER A 126 14.25 0.64 20.31
N PRO A 127 14.01 1.29 21.46
CA PRO A 127 14.63 2.58 21.79
C PRO A 127 16.17 2.59 21.75
N ALA A 128 16.81 1.42 21.82
CA ALA A 128 18.26 1.26 21.85
C ALA A 128 18.96 1.38 20.47
N ALA A 129 18.22 1.65 19.39
CA ALA A 129 18.77 1.82 18.04
C ALA A 129 18.49 3.24 17.52
N GLN A 130 19.02 4.25 18.21
CA GLN A 130 19.27 5.56 17.61
C GLN A 130 20.79 5.81 17.68
N PRO A 131 21.45 6.20 16.56
CA PRO A 131 22.87 6.56 16.56
C PRO A 131 23.14 7.85 17.34
#